data_AF-A0A836GYG4-F1
#
_entry.id   AF-A0A836GYG4-F1
#
_cell.length_a   1.000
_cell.length_b   1.000
_cell.length_c   1.000
_cell.angle_alpha   90.00
_cell.angle_beta   90.00
_cell.angle_gamma   90.00
#
_symmetry.space_group_name_H-M   'P 1'
#
loop_
_entity.id
_entity.type
_entity.pdbx_description
1 polymer ?
#
loop_
_entity_poly.entity_id
_entity_poly.type
_entity_poly.pdbx_seq_one_letter_code
_entity_poly.pdbx_strand_id
1 'polypeptide(L)'
;MATTSGASSEELRRTRQYLTEVIDECVFVERQRDLTERRLSSQLEAQRTLVDELFTVLRDVCRYAFTMEDAILPTLLHLLSASPPARQQLLQLRGRIRDALTRLRRRGDTDGDDDELIPITPRSSSCVRAAGVPILSFEKATGGGVEVIQRLFEREARLLEALSTAIVRVEATRVVTTAEKGELEALRTRIDELSRLVDSSKNRSLKTALPASDPLGPIAAAQGQGDASPPADRFAEAQLRAYEKTVQRLNSELALLHENYAALSRARTCEANMMKQRTADTKRKHEDQIAECDAVLGRLSLELEQLIQENAQLKHKLRMLA
;
A
#
# COMPACT_ATOMS: atom_id res chain seq x y z
N MET A 1 8.22 -68.32 24.85
CA MET A 1 8.87 -67.07 24.39
C MET A 1 8.17 -66.53 23.14
N ALA A 2 6.91 -66.09 23.23
CA ALA A 2 6.11 -65.74 22.05
C ALA A 2 5.35 -64.39 22.13
N THR A 3 5.64 -63.54 23.11
CA THR A 3 4.89 -62.28 23.34
C THR A 3 5.58 -61.03 22.79
N THR A 4 6.85 -61.10 22.36
CA THR A 4 7.62 -59.92 21.91
C THR A 4 7.29 -59.49 20.47
N SER A 5 6.81 -60.40 19.62
CA SER A 5 6.47 -60.10 18.21
C SER A 5 5.18 -59.28 18.04
N GLY A 6 4.24 -59.38 18.98
CA GLY A 6 2.98 -58.62 18.91
C GLY A 6 3.15 -57.17 19.35
N ALA A 7 3.99 -56.94 20.38
CA ALA A 7 4.28 -55.60 20.89
C ALA A 7 5.04 -54.73 19.87
N SER A 8 6.04 -55.31 19.18
CA SER A 8 6.80 -54.59 18.15
C SER A 8 5.95 -54.26 16.92
N SER A 9 5.01 -55.13 16.54
CA SER A 9 4.07 -54.87 15.43
C SER A 9 3.09 -53.74 15.76
N GLU A 10 2.57 -53.67 16.99
CA GLU A 10 1.63 -52.62 17.39
C GLU A 10 2.35 -51.26 17.55
N GLU A 11 3.59 -51.25 18.04
CA GLU A 11 4.44 -50.04 18.06
C GLU A 11 4.74 -49.54 16.64
N LEU A 12 5.02 -50.44 15.69
CA LEU A 12 5.19 -50.09 14.27
C LEU A 12 3.91 -49.51 13.66
N ARG A 13 2.74 -50.02 14.06
CA ARG A 13 1.45 -49.51 13.60
C ARG A 13 1.16 -48.11 14.15
N ARG A 14 1.43 -47.88 15.44
CA ARG A 14 1.27 -46.57 16.09
C ARG A 14 2.23 -45.53 15.53
N THR A 15 3.50 -45.89 15.35
CA THR A 15 4.49 -44.98 14.76
C THR A 15 4.15 -44.64 13.31
N ARG A 16 3.64 -45.61 12.53
CA ARG A 16 3.15 -45.34 11.17
C ARG A 16 1.95 -44.40 11.17
N GLN A 17 1.00 -44.59 12.08
CA GLN A 17 -0.16 -43.71 12.21
C GLN A 17 0.27 -42.28 12.60
N TYR A 18 1.14 -42.15 13.60
CA TYR A 18 1.71 -40.86 14.01
C TYR A 18 2.46 -40.16 12.87
N LEU A 19 3.29 -40.88 12.13
CA LEU A 19 3.99 -40.34 10.95
C LEU A 19 3.00 -39.85 9.89
N THR A 20 1.90 -40.56 9.69
CA THR A 20 0.88 -40.16 8.72
C THR A 20 0.19 -38.87 9.17
N GLU A 21 -0.17 -38.76 10.45
CA GLU A 21 -0.75 -37.54 11.04
C GLU A 21 0.20 -36.34 10.95
N VAL A 22 1.49 -36.53 11.23
CA VAL A 22 2.50 -35.46 11.09
C VAL A 22 2.69 -35.05 9.63
N ILE A 23 2.68 -35.99 8.69
CA ILE A 23 2.76 -35.69 7.26
C ILE A 23 1.54 -34.87 6.82
N ASP A 24 0.33 -35.25 7.25
CA ASP A 24 -0.89 -34.53 6.91
C ASP A 24 -0.88 -33.10 7.47
N GLU A 25 -0.42 -32.92 8.71
CA GLU A 25 -0.27 -31.59 9.33
C GLU A 25 0.79 -30.75 8.60
N CYS A 26 1.94 -31.33 8.24
CA CYS A 26 2.96 -30.63 7.45
C CYS A 26 2.41 -30.18 6.09
N VAL A 27 1.67 -31.05 5.39
CA VAL A 27 1.03 -30.71 4.11
C VAL A 27 0.00 -29.61 4.28
N PHE A 28 -0.75 -29.61 5.39
CA PHE A 28 -1.71 -28.55 5.69
C PHE A 28 -1.01 -27.20 5.92
N VAL A 29 0.05 -27.17 6.71
CA VAL A 29 0.83 -25.95 6.97
C VAL A 29 1.50 -25.43 5.70
N GLU A 30 2.05 -26.30 4.84
CA GLU A 30 2.59 -25.90 3.53
C GLU A 30 1.52 -25.26 2.64
N ARG A 31 0.33 -25.86 2.58
CA ARG A 31 -0.79 -25.28 1.81
C ARG A 31 -1.23 -23.93 2.35
N GLN A 32 -1.26 -23.76 3.67
CA GLN A 32 -1.55 -22.46 4.28
C GLN A 32 -0.47 -21.43 3.95
N ARG A 33 0.81 -21.80 4.07
CA ARG A 33 1.94 -20.94 3.70
C ARG A 33 1.82 -20.48 2.25
N ASP A 34 1.61 -21.41 1.32
CA ASP A 34 1.51 -21.09 -0.11
C ASP A 34 0.32 -20.18 -0.42
N LEU A 35 -0.81 -20.36 0.26
CA LEU A 35 -1.96 -19.46 0.14
C LEU A 35 -1.65 -18.05 0.67
N THR A 36 -0.95 -17.95 1.80
CA THR A 36 -0.55 -16.65 2.35
C THR A 36 0.48 -15.96 1.46
N GLU A 37 1.45 -16.70 0.92
CA GLU A 37 2.46 -16.17 0.01
C GLU A 37 1.82 -15.63 -1.27
N ARG A 38 0.91 -16.39 -1.90
CA ARG A 38 0.17 -15.91 -3.08
C ARG A 38 -0.64 -14.65 -2.77
N ARG A 39 -1.29 -14.61 -1.60
CA ARG A 39 -2.06 -13.43 -1.19
C ARG A 39 -1.17 -12.21 -1.00
N LEU A 40 -0.05 -12.34 -0.30
CA LEU A 40 0.90 -11.24 -0.09
C LEU A 40 1.53 -10.77 -1.41
N SER A 41 1.93 -11.70 -2.28
CA SER A 41 2.47 -11.37 -3.61
C SER A 41 1.45 -10.59 -4.45
N SER A 42 0.18 -11.01 -4.47
CA SER A 42 -0.88 -10.28 -5.19
C SER A 42 -1.12 -8.87 -4.62
N GLN A 43 -0.96 -8.70 -3.31
CA GLN A 43 -1.09 -7.39 -2.66
C GLN A 43 0.09 -6.47 -2.99
N LEU A 44 1.31 -7.01 -3.01
CA LEU A 44 2.50 -6.27 -3.41
C LEU A 44 2.44 -5.84 -4.88
N GLU A 45 1.96 -6.71 -5.77
CA GLU A 45 1.75 -6.37 -7.19
C GLU A 45 0.70 -5.25 -7.34
N ALA A 46 -0.44 -5.35 -6.65
CA ALA A 46 -1.47 -4.32 -6.69
C ALA A 46 -0.99 -2.97 -6.11
N GLN A 47 -0.14 -3.00 -5.08
CA GLN A 47 0.49 -1.79 -4.55
C GLN A 47 1.48 -1.20 -5.55
N ARG A 48 2.29 -2.03 -6.20
CA ARG A 48 3.23 -1.59 -7.24
C ARG A 48 2.50 -0.90 -8.40
N THR A 49 1.43 -1.50 -8.90
CA THR A 49 0.63 -0.88 -9.99
C THR A 49 0.06 0.46 -9.58
N LEU A 50 -0.42 0.59 -8.34
CA LEU A 50 -0.95 1.85 -7.83
C LEU A 50 0.14 2.93 -7.73
N VAL A 51 1.36 2.55 -7.33
CA VAL A 51 2.51 3.46 -7.30
C VAL A 51 2.87 3.93 -8.72
N ASP A 52 2.91 3.01 -9.68
CA ASP A 52 3.21 3.33 -11.09
C ASP A 52 2.15 4.27 -11.71
N GLU A 53 0.87 4.05 -11.38
CA GLU A 53 -0.23 4.95 -11.76
C GLU A 53 -0.06 6.35 -11.15
N LEU A 54 0.30 6.44 -9.86
CA LEU A 54 0.57 7.71 -9.20
C LEU A 54 1.74 8.48 -9.84
N PHE A 55 2.83 7.79 -10.19
CA PHE A 55 3.96 8.40 -10.91
C PHE A 55 3.57 8.88 -12.30
N THR A 56 2.70 8.14 -13.00
CA THR A 56 2.19 8.54 -14.31
C THR A 56 1.36 9.82 -14.20
N VAL A 57 0.43 9.89 -13.23
CA VAL A 57 -0.37 11.08 -12.96
C VAL A 57 0.53 12.25 -12.56
N LEU A 58 1.54 12.02 -11.72
CA LEU A 58 2.51 13.06 -11.34
C LEU A 58 3.25 13.62 -12.55
N ARG A 59 3.72 12.75 -13.44
CA ARG A 59 4.39 13.17 -14.69
C ARG A 59 3.48 14.02 -15.56
N ASP A 60 2.21 13.63 -15.69
CA ASP A 60 1.23 14.36 -16.50
C ASP A 60 0.89 15.73 -15.88
N VAL A 61 0.80 15.80 -14.55
CA VAL A 61 0.62 17.08 -13.81
C VAL A 61 1.85 17.98 -13.98
N CYS A 62 3.06 17.45 -13.85
CA CYS A 62 4.28 18.21 -14.08
C CYS A 62 4.37 18.72 -15.52
N ARG A 63 3.96 17.90 -16.50
CA ARG A 63 3.89 18.30 -17.91
C ARG A 63 2.86 19.38 -18.15
N TYR A 64 1.68 19.27 -17.54
CA TYR A 64 0.64 20.30 -17.60
C TYR A 64 1.13 21.62 -16.98
N ALA A 65 1.73 21.58 -15.78
CA ALA A 65 2.32 22.74 -15.12
C ALA A 65 3.39 23.40 -15.99
N PHE A 66 4.29 22.61 -16.60
CA PHE A 66 5.27 23.11 -17.54
C PHE A 66 4.61 23.82 -18.74
N THR A 67 3.59 23.23 -19.35
CA THR A 67 2.88 23.87 -20.47
C THR A 67 2.15 25.15 -20.05
N MET A 68 1.61 25.21 -18.83
CA MET A 68 1.01 26.42 -18.28
C MET A 68 2.06 27.51 -18.08
N GLU A 69 3.24 27.16 -17.54
CA GLU A 69 4.36 28.08 -17.33
C GLU A 69 4.96 28.60 -18.64
N ASP A 70 5.04 27.77 -19.68
CA ASP A 70 5.76 28.09 -20.92
C ASP A 70 4.84 28.74 -21.99
N ALA A 71 3.58 28.32 -22.09
CA ALA A 71 2.66 28.84 -23.11
C ALA A 71 1.74 29.96 -22.60
N ILE A 72 1.28 29.87 -21.36
CA ILE A 72 0.20 30.73 -20.85
C ILE A 72 0.77 31.89 -20.03
N LEU A 73 1.75 31.62 -19.16
CA LEU A 73 2.34 32.64 -18.30
C LEU A 73 3.00 33.80 -19.06
N PRO A 74 3.77 33.60 -20.15
CA PRO A 74 4.41 34.70 -20.87
C PRO A 74 3.37 35.59 -21.56
N THR A 75 2.34 34.97 -22.15
CA THR A 75 1.22 35.64 -22.81
C THR A 75 0.45 36.52 -21.83
N LEU A 76 0.20 36.01 -20.61
CA LEU A 76 -0.46 36.75 -19.54
C LEU A 76 0.42 37.86 -18.94
N LEU A 77 1.72 37.63 -18.75
CA LEU A 77 2.64 38.66 -18.28
C LEU A 77 2.78 39.80 -19.30
N HIS A 78 2.62 39.52 -20.60
CA HIS A 78 2.53 40.53 -21.64
C HIS A 78 1.23 41.35 -21.53
N LEU A 79 0.09 40.68 -21.33
CA LEU A 79 -1.23 41.30 -21.16
C LEU A 79 -1.37 42.10 -19.85
N LEU A 80 -0.74 41.66 -18.76
CA LEU A 80 -0.81 42.27 -17.42
C LEU A 80 0.22 43.40 -17.20
N SER A 81 0.97 43.78 -18.23
CA SER A 81 1.95 44.89 -18.17
C SER A 81 1.35 46.24 -17.73
N ALA A 82 0.01 46.36 -17.75
CA ALA A 82 -0.73 47.53 -17.27
C ALA A 82 -1.00 47.59 -15.76
N SER A 83 -0.87 46.49 -14.99
CA SER A 83 -1.15 46.49 -13.53
C SER A 83 0.05 45.93 -12.70
N PRO A 84 0.81 46.79 -12.00
CA PRO A 84 2.00 46.38 -11.27
C PRO A 84 1.78 45.40 -10.09
N PRO A 85 0.69 45.47 -9.28
CA PRO A 85 0.55 44.59 -8.11
C PRO A 85 0.20 43.14 -8.48
N ALA A 86 -0.64 42.92 -9.50
CA ALA A 86 -1.01 41.57 -9.94
C ALA A 86 0.20 40.83 -10.56
N ARG A 87 1.05 41.56 -11.30
CA ARG A 87 2.31 41.03 -11.83
C ARG A 87 3.26 40.57 -10.73
N GLN A 88 3.35 41.33 -9.63
CA GLN A 88 4.22 41.00 -8.51
C GLN A 88 3.72 39.78 -7.71
N GLN A 89 2.40 39.66 -7.53
CA GLN A 89 1.77 38.48 -6.91
C GLN A 89 2.00 37.20 -7.73
N LEU A 90 1.85 37.27 -9.06
CA LEU A 90 2.11 36.16 -9.98
C LEU A 90 3.57 35.69 -9.94
N LEU A 91 4.52 36.63 -9.88
CA LEU A 91 5.95 36.30 -9.76
C LEU A 91 6.30 35.67 -8.41
N GLN A 92 5.69 36.12 -7.31
CA GLN A 92 5.87 35.50 -6.00
C GLN A 92 5.29 34.08 -5.94
N LEU A 93 4.11 33.88 -6.53
CA LEU A 93 3.50 32.55 -6.60
C LEU A 93 4.34 31.57 -7.42
N ARG A 94 4.84 32.02 -8.59
CA ARG A 94 5.78 31.26 -9.43
C ARG A 94 7.03 30.85 -8.65
N GLY A 95 7.59 31.76 -7.84
CA GLY A 95 8.73 31.44 -6.97
C GLY A 95 8.40 30.31 -5.99
N ARG A 96 7.24 30.38 -5.33
CA ARG A 96 6.81 29.35 -4.35
C ARG A 96 6.60 27.97 -4.99
N ILE A 97 6.02 27.92 -6.20
CA ILE A 97 5.79 26.66 -6.93
C ILE A 97 7.13 26.04 -7.35
N ARG A 98 8.05 26.85 -7.88
CA ARG A 98 9.40 26.40 -8.22
C ARG A 98 10.17 25.90 -7.00
N ASP A 99 10.05 26.58 -5.87
CA ASP A 99 10.66 26.18 -4.60
C ASP A 99 10.03 24.89 -4.04
N ALA A 100 8.74 24.65 -4.29
CA ALA A 100 8.07 23.41 -3.90
C ALA A 100 8.51 22.24 -4.79
N LEU A 101 8.56 22.44 -6.12
CA LEU A 101 9.02 21.43 -7.08
C LEU A 101 10.49 21.05 -6.87
N THR A 102 11.37 22.03 -6.62
CA THR A 102 12.78 21.76 -6.33
C THR A 102 12.97 21.04 -5.00
N ARG A 103 12.15 21.32 -3.98
CA ARG A 103 12.12 20.54 -2.74
C ARG A 103 11.62 19.11 -2.94
N LEU A 104 10.63 18.91 -3.81
CA LEU A 104 10.14 17.58 -4.17
C LEU A 104 11.22 16.77 -4.90
N ARG A 105 11.95 17.41 -5.83
CA ARG A 105 13.03 16.76 -6.61
C ARG A 105 14.22 16.37 -5.74
N ARG A 106 14.70 17.26 -4.86
CA ARG A 106 15.82 16.97 -3.95
C ARG A 106 15.52 15.87 -2.93
N ARG A 107 14.26 15.58 -2.67
CA ARG A 107 13.86 14.51 -1.75
C ARG A 107 13.98 13.11 -2.40
N GLY A 108 14.04 13.03 -3.73
CA GLY A 108 14.18 11.78 -4.48
C GLY A 108 15.63 11.38 -4.81
N ASP A 109 16.60 12.29 -4.75
CA ASP A 109 17.99 12.08 -5.23
C ASP A 109 18.92 11.38 -4.21
N THR A 110 18.40 10.74 -3.15
CA THR A 110 19.24 10.02 -2.18
C THR A 110 19.51 8.55 -2.53
N ASP A 111 19.05 8.05 -3.67
CA ASP A 111 19.34 6.68 -4.12
C ASP A 111 19.73 6.74 -5.60
N GLY A 112 20.99 6.41 -5.89
CA GLY A 112 21.59 6.57 -7.22
C GLY A 112 20.97 5.66 -8.27
N ASP A 113 20.66 6.22 -9.43
CA ASP A 113 21.42 6.02 -10.67
C ASP A 113 20.78 6.82 -11.80
N ASP A 114 21.58 7.11 -12.81
CA ASP A 114 21.30 7.94 -13.98
C ASP A 114 19.92 7.67 -14.62
N ASP A 115 19.08 8.70 -14.67
CA ASP A 115 18.07 8.81 -15.72
C ASP A 115 18.07 10.23 -16.28
N GLU A 116 18.78 10.37 -17.41
CA GLU A 116 18.77 11.53 -18.29
C GLU A 116 17.33 11.83 -18.75
N LEU A 117 16.59 12.63 -17.99
CA LEU A 117 15.37 13.23 -18.53
C LEU A 117 15.29 14.74 -18.26
N ILE A 118 15.39 15.43 -19.41
CA ILE A 118 15.09 16.82 -19.75
C ILE A 118 16.31 17.75 -19.65
N PRO A 119 17.02 17.98 -20.77
CA PRO A 119 17.99 19.06 -20.86
C PRO A 119 17.23 20.39 -20.81
N ILE A 120 17.38 21.10 -19.70
CA ILE A 120 17.04 22.52 -19.59
C ILE A 120 18.11 23.29 -20.38
N THR A 121 18.01 23.27 -21.71
CA THR A 121 18.72 24.24 -22.54
C THR A 121 17.76 25.38 -22.88
N PRO A 122 18.04 26.63 -22.47
CA PRO A 122 17.22 27.77 -22.84
C PRO A 122 17.50 28.08 -24.31
N ARG A 123 16.68 27.53 -25.22
CA ARG A 123 16.67 27.99 -26.61
C ARG A 123 15.94 29.32 -26.67
N SER A 124 16.72 30.38 -26.72
CA SER A 124 16.32 31.69 -27.23
C SER A 124 15.70 31.51 -28.62
N SER A 125 14.36 31.51 -28.69
CA SER A 125 13.66 31.56 -29.97
C SER A 125 13.11 32.96 -30.22
N SER A 126 13.53 33.44 -31.38
CA SER A 126 13.31 34.73 -32.00
C SER A 126 11.83 35.07 -32.20
N CYS A 127 11.51 36.33 -31.88
CA CYS A 127 10.57 37.24 -32.56
C CYS A 127 9.66 36.64 -33.64
N VAL A 128 8.34 36.65 -33.39
CA VAL A 128 7.30 36.70 -34.44
C VAL A 128 6.33 37.83 -34.09
N ARG A 129 6.29 38.86 -34.95
CA ARG A 129 5.24 39.90 -34.95
C ARG A 129 3.99 39.35 -35.63
N ALA A 130 2.82 39.53 -35.03
CA ALA A 130 1.52 39.54 -35.72
C ALA A 130 0.53 40.28 -34.80
N ALA A 131 0.15 41.51 -35.15
CA ALA A 131 -1.05 41.88 -35.90
C ALA A 131 -2.31 41.90 -35.02
N GLY A 132 -2.97 43.06 -35.01
CA GLY A 132 -3.97 43.49 -34.04
C GLY A 132 -5.19 42.58 -33.90
N VAL A 133 -5.65 42.44 -32.67
CA VAL A 133 -6.91 41.80 -32.26
C VAL A 133 -7.72 42.84 -31.45
N PRO A 134 -9.06 42.88 -31.57
CA PRO A 134 -9.86 44.03 -31.13
C PRO A 134 -9.88 44.22 -29.62
N ILE A 135 -9.92 45.49 -29.22
CA ILE A 135 -10.01 45.98 -27.85
C ILE A 135 -11.36 45.56 -27.24
N LEU A 136 -11.41 44.39 -26.61
CA LEU A 136 -12.43 44.08 -25.60
C LEU A 136 -12.00 44.70 -24.27
N SER A 137 -12.96 45.24 -23.53
CA SER A 137 -12.76 45.97 -22.25
C SER A 137 -11.73 45.29 -21.34
N PHE A 138 -10.56 45.92 -21.27
CA PHE A 138 -9.32 45.37 -20.75
C PHE A 138 -9.34 45.11 -19.24
N GLU A 139 -10.23 45.77 -18.48
CA GLU A 139 -10.29 45.68 -17.01
C GLU A 139 -11.09 44.47 -16.49
N LYS A 140 -12.17 44.05 -17.16
CA LYS A 140 -12.95 42.88 -16.72
C LYS A 140 -12.33 41.55 -17.12
N ALA A 141 -11.68 41.49 -18.29
CA ALA A 141 -10.97 40.31 -18.77
C ALA A 141 -9.68 40.04 -17.98
N THR A 142 -8.99 41.08 -17.50
CA THR A 142 -7.79 40.94 -16.65
C THR A 142 -8.15 40.51 -15.23
N GLY A 143 -9.24 41.02 -14.63
CA GLY A 143 -9.72 40.56 -13.33
C GLY A 143 -10.16 39.10 -13.31
N GLY A 144 -10.99 38.69 -14.28
CA GLY A 144 -11.42 37.29 -14.41
C GLY A 144 -10.28 36.33 -14.74
N GLY A 145 -9.32 36.77 -15.57
CA GLY A 145 -8.11 36.01 -15.85
C GLY A 145 -7.26 35.78 -14.60
N VAL A 146 -7.01 36.84 -13.81
CA VAL A 146 -6.23 36.75 -12.56
C VAL A 146 -6.90 35.81 -11.55
N GLU A 147 -8.23 35.85 -11.39
CA GLU A 147 -8.94 34.92 -10.50
C GLU A 147 -8.87 33.46 -10.96
N VAL A 148 -9.04 33.19 -12.25
CA VAL A 148 -8.96 31.82 -12.80
C VAL A 148 -7.55 31.25 -12.59
N ILE A 149 -6.53 32.08 -12.79
CA ILE A 149 -5.12 31.72 -12.59
C ILE A 149 -4.82 31.49 -11.12
N GLN A 150 -5.32 32.34 -10.23
CA GLN A 150 -5.13 32.19 -8.79
C GLN A 150 -5.79 30.90 -8.28
N ARG A 151 -7.01 30.58 -8.74
CA ARG A 151 -7.69 29.31 -8.42
C ARG A 151 -6.94 28.11 -8.99
N LEU A 152 -6.40 28.21 -10.19
CA LEU A 152 -5.57 27.17 -10.81
C LEU A 152 -4.31 26.89 -9.97
N PHE A 153 -3.59 27.94 -9.57
CA PHE A 153 -2.40 27.79 -8.75
C PHE A 153 -2.69 27.31 -7.33
N GLU A 154 -3.81 27.72 -6.72
CA GLU A 154 -4.25 27.15 -5.44
C GLU A 154 -4.64 25.68 -5.55
N ARG A 155 -5.13 25.25 -6.72
CA ARG A 155 -5.42 23.84 -7.00
C ARG A 155 -4.13 23.05 -7.19
N GLU A 156 -3.15 23.64 -7.86
CA GLU A 156 -1.80 23.08 -8.05
C GLU A 156 -1.06 22.92 -6.71
N ALA A 157 -1.09 23.94 -5.84
CA ALA A 157 -0.50 23.87 -4.51
C ALA A 157 -1.12 22.76 -3.64
N ARG A 158 -2.45 22.63 -3.67
CA ARG A 158 -3.17 21.55 -2.97
C ARG A 158 -2.84 20.17 -3.52
N LEU A 159 -2.66 20.06 -4.84
CA LEU A 159 -2.25 18.81 -5.49
C LEU A 159 -0.82 18.42 -5.13
N LEU A 160 0.10 19.37 -5.10
CA LEU A 160 1.49 19.15 -4.67
C LEU A 160 1.58 18.72 -3.20
N GLU A 161 0.75 19.30 -2.34
CA GLU A 161 0.67 18.91 -0.93
C GLU A 161 0.10 17.50 -0.75
N ALA A 162 -0.96 17.16 -1.50
CA ALA A 162 -1.53 15.82 -1.54
C ALA A 162 -0.51 14.79 -2.08
N LEU A 163 0.27 15.16 -3.10
CA LEU A 163 1.36 14.35 -3.65
C LEU A 163 2.47 14.13 -2.63
N SER A 164 2.90 15.16 -1.91
CA SER A 164 3.90 15.01 -0.85
C SER A 164 3.43 14.05 0.25
N THR A 165 2.14 14.12 0.59
CA THR A 165 1.53 13.24 1.60
C THR A 165 1.42 11.80 1.09
N ALA A 166 1.10 11.63 -0.19
CA ALA A 166 1.05 10.32 -0.83
C ALA A 166 2.45 9.69 -0.91
N ILE A 167 3.48 10.45 -1.30
CA ILE A 167 4.87 9.97 -1.33
C ILE A 167 5.32 9.50 0.06
N VAL A 168 5.06 10.27 1.11
CA VAL A 168 5.39 9.87 2.49
C VAL A 168 4.69 8.58 2.90
N ARG A 169 3.42 8.40 2.48
CA ARG A 169 2.68 7.16 2.75
C ARG A 169 3.24 5.98 1.96
N VAL A 170 3.62 6.18 0.70
CA VAL A 170 4.25 5.15 -0.14
C VAL A 170 5.61 4.74 0.43
N GLU A 171 6.43 5.70 0.85
CA GLU A 171 7.70 5.44 1.54
C GLU A 171 7.49 4.67 2.84
N ALA A 172 6.51 5.04 3.65
CA ALA A 172 6.17 4.31 4.88
C ALA A 172 5.75 2.86 4.57
N THR A 173 4.94 2.64 3.53
CA THR A 173 4.55 1.28 3.11
C THR A 173 5.72 0.49 2.52
N ARG A 174 6.66 1.15 1.83
CA ARG A 174 7.88 0.52 1.31
C ARG A 174 8.78 0.04 2.45
N VAL A 175 8.94 0.84 3.50
CA VAL A 175 9.73 0.44 4.69
C VAL A 175 9.11 -0.78 5.39
N VAL A 176 7.78 -0.78 5.58
CA VAL A 176 7.08 -1.92 6.20
C VAL A 176 7.21 -3.19 5.36
N THR A 177 7.00 -3.09 4.04
CA THR A 177 7.12 -4.25 3.14
C THR A 177 8.55 -4.77 3.03
N THR A 178 9.58 -3.91 3.11
CA THR A 178 10.97 -4.36 3.20
C THR A 178 11.29 -5.08 4.51
N ALA A 179 10.70 -4.65 5.63
CA ALA A 179 10.85 -5.33 6.92
C ALA A 179 10.17 -6.71 6.90
N GLU A 180 8.94 -6.80 6.40
CA GLU A 180 8.22 -8.06 6.23
C GLU A 180 8.97 -9.03 5.29
N LYS A 181 9.59 -8.52 4.21
CA LYS A 181 10.43 -9.33 3.32
C LYS A 181 11.67 -9.87 4.03
N GLY A 182 12.33 -9.07 4.87
CA GLY A 182 13.45 -9.52 5.69
C GLY A 182 13.07 -10.60 6.71
N GLU A 183 11.88 -10.49 7.32
CA GLU A 183 11.34 -11.52 8.21
C GLU A 183 11.00 -12.82 7.48
N LEU A 184 10.45 -12.73 6.27
CA LEU A 184 10.21 -13.89 5.41
C LEU A 184 11.52 -14.59 5.00
N GLU A 185 12.54 -13.83 4.64
CA GLU A 185 13.87 -14.37 4.34
C GLU A 185 14.50 -15.04 5.57
N ALA A 186 14.37 -14.44 6.75
CA ALA A 186 14.84 -15.02 8.02
C ALA A 186 14.05 -16.29 8.42
N LEU A 187 12.75 -16.36 8.14
CA LEU A 187 11.96 -17.57 8.33
C LEU A 187 12.37 -18.67 7.35
N ARG A 188 12.68 -18.31 6.11
CA ARG A 188 13.13 -19.24 5.07
C ARG A 188 14.47 -19.87 5.43
N THR A 189 15.45 -19.07 5.86
CA THR A 189 16.75 -19.59 6.33
C THR A 189 16.60 -20.51 7.54
N ARG A 190 15.69 -20.17 8.47
CA ARG A 190 15.42 -21.01 9.65
C ARG A 190 14.75 -22.34 9.29
N ILE A 191 13.86 -22.35 8.29
CA ILE A 191 13.28 -23.57 7.74
C ILE A 191 14.35 -24.42 7.04
N ASP A 192 15.27 -23.81 6.28
CA ASP A 192 16.36 -24.52 5.63
C ASP A 192 17.34 -25.13 6.65
N GLU A 193 17.63 -24.44 7.75
CA GLU A 193 18.42 -24.95 8.86
C GLU A 193 17.74 -26.13 9.57
N LEU A 194 16.43 -26.02 9.85
CA LEU A 194 15.66 -27.12 10.42
C LEU A 194 15.61 -28.33 9.49
N SER A 195 15.47 -28.11 8.18
CA SER A 195 15.50 -29.17 7.16
C SER A 195 16.85 -29.89 7.16
N ARG A 196 17.96 -29.15 7.20
CA ARG A 196 19.32 -29.72 7.32
C ARG A 196 19.51 -30.51 8.63
N LEU A 197 18.95 -30.03 9.73
CA LEU A 197 19.01 -30.74 11.02
C LEU A 197 18.24 -32.05 10.98
N VAL A 198 17.04 -32.05 10.38
CA VAL A 198 16.23 -33.26 10.17
C VAL A 198 16.98 -34.27 9.30
N ASP A 199 17.55 -33.83 8.18
CA ASP A 199 18.34 -34.69 7.28
C ASP A 199 19.59 -35.25 7.99
N SER A 200 20.28 -34.42 8.79
CA SER A 200 21.44 -34.85 9.57
C SER A 200 21.08 -35.83 10.70
N SER A 201 19.91 -35.67 11.32
CA SER A 201 19.37 -36.57 12.36
C SER A 201 19.00 -37.92 11.75
N LYS A 202 18.36 -37.92 10.58
CA LYS A 202 18.04 -39.12 9.80
C LYS A 202 19.31 -39.92 9.45
N ASN A 203 20.40 -39.23 9.10
CA ASN A 203 21.70 -39.85 8.82
C ASN A 203 22.44 -40.35 10.09
N ARG A 204 22.19 -39.74 11.26
CA ARG A 204 22.78 -40.16 12.55
C ARG A 204 22.06 -41.38 13.14
N SER A 205 20.73 -41.44 12.98
CA SER A 205 19.88 -42.58 13.37
C SER A 205 20.20 -43.85 12.58
N LEU A 206 20.70 -43.74 11.34
CA LEU A 206 21.13 -44.90 10.55
C LEU A 206 22.52 -45.43 10.96
N LYS A 207 23.29 -44.66 11.75
CA LYS A 207 24.68 -45.00 12.10
C LYS A 207 24.85 -45.63 13.49
N THR A 208 23.78 -45.73 14.29
CA THR A 208 23.82 -46.20 15.69
C THR A 208 23.20 -47.59 15.92
N ALA A 209 22.84 -48.32 14.86
CA ALA A 209 22.43 -49.72 14.98
C ALA A 209 23.63 -50.68 14.95
N LEU A 210 23.99 -51.19 16.15
CA LEU A 210 24.92 -52.29 16.51
C LEU A 210 26.43 -51.99 16.56
N PRO A 211 27.16 -52.52 17.58
CA PRO A 211 27.22 -53.96 17.88
C PRO A 211 26.80 -54.38 19.30
N ALA A 212 26.34 -55.63 19.40
CA ALA A 212 26.02 -56.33 20.64
C ALA A 212 27.11 -57.38 20.96
N SER A 213 27.47 -57.48 22.25
CA SER A 213 27.78 -58.74 22.96
C SER A 213 28.18 -58.47 24.43
N ASP A 214 27.22 -58.68 25.36
CA ASP A 214 27.22 -59.46 26.63
C ASP A 214 28.52 -59.72 27.46
N PRO A 215 28.44 -60.25 28.72
CA PRO A 215 27.64 -59.87 29.91
C PRO A 215 28.48 -60.00 31.25
N LEU A 216 27.94 -59.61 32.42
CA LEU A 216 28.13 -60.22 33.78
C LEU A 216 28.00 -59.22 34.96
N GLY A 217 27.16 -59.58 35.95
CA GLY A 217 27.43 -59.34 37.39
C GLY A 217 26.41 -58.48 38.19
N PRO A 218 26.13 -58.79 39.47
CA PRO A 218 24.76 -58.83 40.04
C PRO A 218 24.55 -58.03 41.37
N ILE A 219 23.39 -58.27 42.02
CA ILE A 219 23.01 -58.01 43.46
C ILE A 219 22.35 -56.62 43.67
N ALA A 220 21.24 -56.40 44.39
CA ALA A 220 20.68 -57.05 45.57
C ALA A 220 19.14 -56.90 45.67
N ALA A 221 18.51 -57.86 46.34
CA ALA A 221 17.17 -57.73 46.91
C ALA A 221 17.23 -57.05 48.29
N ALA A 222 16.25 -56.19 48.59
CA ALA A 222 15.81 -55.94 49.97
C ALA A 222 14.35 -55.46 49.94
N GLN A 223 13.47 -56.27 50.53
CA GLN A 223 12.08 -55.93 50.80
C GLN A 223 12.00 -54.85 51.89
N GLY A 224 11.06 -53.94 51.74
CA GLY A 224 10.62 -52.99 52.77
C GLY A 224 9.15 -52.69 52.58
N GLN A 225 8.31 -53.39 53.34
CA GLN A 225 6.87 -53.18 53.47
C GLN A 225 6.61 -51.83 54.16
N GLY A 226 5.82 -50.98 53.55
CA GLY A 226 5.29 -49.75 54.14
C GLY A 226 4.23 -49.19 53.21
N ASP A 227 3.02 -48.95 53.74
CA ASP A 227 1.86 -48.37 53.06
C ASP A 227 2.15 -46.98 52.48
N ALA A 228 2.85 -46.97 51.35
CA ALA A 228 3.06 -45.82 50.51
C ALA A 228 2.87 -46.30 49.07
N SER A 229 1.81 -45.81 48.42
CA SER A 229 1.67 -45.93 46.96
C SER A 229 3.04 -45.65 46.32
N PRO A 230 3.53 -46.53 45.41
CA PRO A 230 4.92 -46.53 44.98
C PRO A 230 5.30 -45.15 44.46
N PRO A 231 6.56 -44.70 44.64
CA PRO A 231 6.98 -43.36 44.24
C PRO A 231 6.67 -43.07 42.77
N ALA A 232 6.69 -44.09 41.90
CA ALA A 232 6.26 -44.03 40.51
C ALA A 232 4.82 -43.52 40.32
N ASP A 233 3.88 -43.94 41.17
CA ASP A 233 2.47 -43.54 41.08
C ASP A 233 2.30 -42.07 41.49
N ARG A 234 3.06 -41.59 42.48
CA ARG A 234 3.05 -40.16 42.86
C ARG A 234 3.65 -39.27 41.77
N PHE A 235 4.69 -39.74 41.07
CA PHE A 235 5.25 -39.02 39.93
C PHE A 235 4.28 -39.00 38.74
N ALA A 236 3.60 -40.11 38.45
CA ALA A 236 2.57 -40.17 37.42
C ALA A 236 1.39 -39.23 37.72
N GLU A 237 0.92 -39.19 38.97
CA GLU A 237 -0.12 -38.26 39.42
C GLU A 237 0.33 -36.80 39.31
N ALA A 238 1.57 -36.47 39.66
CA ALA A 238 2.12 -35.12 39.52
C ALA A 238 2.21 -34.69 38.04
N GLN A 239 2.62 -35.60 37.15
CA GLN A 239 2.66 -35.35 35.71
C GLN A 239 1.25 -35.14 35.15
N LEU A 240 0.27 -35.96 35.53
CA LEU A 240 -1.13 -35.79 35.13
C LEU A 240 -1.68 -34.42 35.53
N ARG A 241 -1.42 -33.98 36.77
CA ARG A 241 -1.81 -32.64 37.24
C ARG A 241 -1.10 -31.51 36.50
N ALA A 242 0.16 -31.69 36.13
CA ALA A 242 0.89 -30.72 35.31
C ALA A 242 0.27 -30.62 33.91
N TYR A 243 -0.03 -31.76 33.28
CA TYR A 243 -0.69 -31.80 31.97
C TYR A 243 -2.08 -31.19 32.03
N GLU A 244 -2.88 -31.49 33.06
CA GLU A 244 -4.20 -30.90 33.27
C GLU A 244 -4.13 -29.37 33.35
N LYS A 245 -3.18 -28.81 34.09
CA LYS A 245 -2.95 -27.35 34.15
C LYS A 245 -2.53 -26.78 32.81
N THR A 246 -1.69 -27.48 32.04
CA THR A 246 -1.31 -27.02 30.69
C THR A 246 -2.51 -27.03 29.75
N VAL A 247 -3.36 -28.06 29.80
CA VAL A 247 -4.59 -28.14 28.98
C VAL A 247 -5.56 -27.02 29.36
N GLN A 248 -5.75 -26.75 30.64
CA GLN A 248 -6.58 -25.64 31.10
C GLN A 248 -6.06 -24.29 30.59
N ARG A 249 -4.74 -24.07 30.66
CA ARG A 249 -4.10 -22.86 30.14
C ARG A 249 -4.29 -22.73 28.63
N LEU A 250 -4.01 -23.79 27.87
CA LEU A 250 -4.19 -23.79 26.41
C LEU A 250 -5.65 -23.53 26.02
N ASN A 251 -6.61 -24.12 26.72
CA ASN A 251 -8.03 -23.85 26.50
C ASN A 251 -8.40 -22.38 26.78
N SER A 252 -7.82 -21.78 27.82
CA SER A 252 -8.04 -20.35 28.11
C SER A 252 -7.44 -19.44 27.03
N GLU A 253 -6.25 -19.79 26.51
CA GLU A 253 -5.61 -19.05 25.42
C GLU A 253 -6.40 -19.20 24.11
N LEU A 254 -6.94 -20.39 23.83
CA LEU A 254 -7.80 -20.65 22.68
C LEU A 254 -9.10 -19.82 22.74
N ALA A 255 -9.73 -19.74 23.91
CA ALA A 255 -10.92 -18.94 24.12
C ALA A 255 -10.66 -17.45 23.87
N LEU A 256 -9.55 -16.92 24.38
CA LEU A 256 -9.13 -15.54 24.14
C LEU A 256 -8.82 -15.27 22.66
N LEU A 257 -8.17 -16.21 21.98
CA LEU A 257 -7.91 -16.10 20.54
C LEU A 257 -9.20 -16.08 19.71
N HIS A 258 -10.19 -16.91 20.06
CA HIS A 258 -11.50 -16.88 19.40
C HIS A 258 -12.24 -15.54 19.62
N GLU A 259 -12.20 -15.01 20.83
CA GLU A 259 -12.80 -13.70 21.13
C GLU A 259 -12.11 -12.57 20.37
N ASN A 260 -10.77 -12.56 20.37
CA ASN A 260 -9.95 -11.59 19.64
C ASN A 260 -10.21 -11.66 18.13
N TYR A 261 -10.28 -12.87 17.56
CA TYR A 261 -10.61 -13.05 16.15
C TYR A 261 -12.01 -12.54 15.83
N ALA A 262 -13.00 -12.82 16.68
CA ALA A 262 -14.35 -12.32 16.50
C ALA A 262 -14.42 -10.79 16.58
N ALA A 263 -13.70 -10.17 17.53
CA ALA A 263 -13.59 -8.73 17.66
C ALA A 263 -12.93 -8.09 16.44
N LEU A 264 -11.83 -8.67 15.95
CA LEU A 264 -11.09 -8.18 14.78
C LEU A 264 -11.91 -8.35 13.50
N SER A 265 -12.65 -9.46 13.36
CA SER A 265 -13.59 -9.68 12.26
C SER A 265 -14.69 -8.61 12.23
N ARG A 266 -15.30 -8.32 13.38
CA ARG A 266 -16.30 -7.24 13.51
C ARG A 266 -15.69 -5.88 13.16
N ALA A 267 -14.54 -5.52 13.73
CA ALA A 267 -13.86 -4.27 13.44
C ALA A 267 -13.57 -4.09 11.94
N ARG A 268 -13.06 -5.15 11.29
CA ARG A 268 -12.80 -5.16 9.85
C ARG A 268 -14.06 -4.97 9.01
N THR A 269 -15.18 -5.59 9.40
CA THR A 269 -16.46 -5.39 8.69
C THR A 269 -16.99 -3.97 8.85
N CYS A 270 -16.86 -3.37 10.04
CA CYS A 270 -17.22 -1.98 10.28
C CYS A 270 -16.38 -1.02 9.43
N GLU A 271 -15.07 -1.22 9.38
CA GLU A 271 -14.16 -0.39 8.57
C GLU A 271 -14.46 -0.51 7.08
N ALA A 272 -14.69 -1.73 6.57
CA ALA A 272 -15.08 -1.96 5.18
C ALA A 272 -16.39 -1.23 4.83
N ASN A 273 -17.38 -1.24 5.72
CA ASN A 273 -18.65 -0.53 5.53
C ASN A 273 -18.46 0.99 5.55
N MET A 274 -17.63 1.51 6.46
CA MET A 274 -17.27 2.93 6.50
C MET A 274 -16.59 3.40 5.21
N MET A 275 -15.67 2.59 4.67
CA MET A 275 -15.00 2.92 3.40
C MET A 275 -15.96 2.86 2.21
N LYS A 276 -16.88 1.88 2.17
CA LYS A 276 -17.96 1.83 1.17
C LYS A 276 -18.87 3.07 1.24
N GLN A 277 -19.22 3.51 2.44
CA GLN A 277 -20.03 4.70 2.63
C GLN A 277 -19.30 5.97 2.16
N ARG A 278 -18.04 6.16 2.56
CA ARG A 278 -17.22 7.30 2.13
C ARG A 278 -17.09 7.36 0.60
N THR A 279 -16.86 6.23 -0.05
CA THR A 279 -16.75 6.18 -1.51
C THR A 279 -18.08 6.46 -2.22
N ALA A 280 -19.22 6.06 -1.64
CA ALA A 280 -20.53 6.43 -2.15
C ALA A 280 -20.79 7.94 -2.00
N ASP A 281 -20.43 8.53 -0.86
CA ASP A 281 -20.61 9.96 -0.61
C ASP A 281 -19.72 10.83 -1.51
N THR A 282 -18.47 10.42 -1.76
CA THR A 282 -17.60 11.15 -2.69
C THR A 282 -18.13 11.07 -4.12
N LYS A 283 -18.62 9.91 -4.55
CA LYS A 283 -19.25 9.76 -5.89
C LYS A 283 -20.45 10.69 -6.05
N ARG A 284 -21.36 10.73 -5.08
CA ARG A 284 -22.51 11.65 -5.10
C ARG A 284 -22.08 13.11 -5.19
N LYS A 285 -21.10 13.53 -4.37
CA LYS A 285 -20.57 14.90 -4.44
C LYS A 285 -19.97 15.24 -5.80
N HIS A 286 -19.29 14.29 -6.44
CA HIS A 286 -18.75 14.49 -7.79
C HIS A 286 -19.87 14.58 -8.83
N GLU A 287 -20.90 13.74 -8.73
CA GLU A 287 -22.08 13.81 -9.60
C GLU A 287 -22.81 15.16 -9.45
N ASP A 288 -22.98 15.65 -8.22
CA ASP A 288 -23.58 16.96 -7.94
C ASP A 288 -22.74 18.10 -8.55
N GLN A 289 -21.41 18.03 -8.45
CA GLN A 289 -20.50 19.02 -9.06
C GLN A 289 -20.54 19.01 -10.58
N ILE A 290 -20.69 17.83 -11.20
CA ILE A 290 -20.87 17.69 -12.65
C ILE A 290 -22.19 18.34 -13.05
N ALA A 291 -23.28 18.04 -12.34
CA ALA A 291 -24.59 18.63 -12.62
C ALA A 291 -24.58 20.16 -12.48
N GLU A 292 -23.85 20.71 -11.50
CA GLU A 292 -23.69 22.16 -11.35
C GLU A 292 -22.88 22.77 -12.51
N CYS A 293 -21.78 22.14 -12.93
CA CYS A 293 -21.00 22.56 -14.09
C CYS A 293 -21.85 22.57 -15.37
N ASP A 294 -22.63 21.51 -15.61
CA ASP A 294 -23.51 21.39 -16.76
C ASP A 294 -24.60 22.47 -16.76
N ALA A 295 -25.16 22.77 -15.58
CA ALA A 295 -26.14 23.85 -15.44
C ALA A 295 -25.54 25.24 -15.72
N VAL A 296 -24.30 25.50 -15.27
CA VAL A 296 -23.57 26.75 -15.57
C VAL A 296 -23.26 26.85 -17.05
N LEU A 297 -22.75 25.77 -17.66
CA LEU A 297 -22.47 25.72 -19.09
C LEU A 297 -23.74 25.97 -19.91
N GLY A 298 -24.86 25.33 -19.56
CA GLY A 298 -26.14 25.55 -20.22
C GLY A 298 -26.61 27.01 -20.16
N ARG A 299 -26.47 27.67 -19.01
CA ARG A 299 -26.78 29.11 -18.89
C ARG A 299 -25.89 29.97 -19.75
N LEU A 300 -24.57 29.77 -19.71
CA LEU A 300 -23.62 30.53 -20.51
C LEU A 300 -23.84 30.33 -22.01
N SER A 301 -24.18 29.12 -22.45
CA SER A 301 -24.53 28.84 -23.85
C SER A 301 -25.75 29.64 -24.30
N LEU A 302 -26.81 29.70 -23.48
CA LEU A 302 -28.00 30.49 -23.78
C LEU A 302 -27.71 32.00 -23.85
N GLU A 303 -26.95 32.53 -22.89
CA GLU A 303 -26.55 33.94 -22.89
C GLU A 303 -25.72 34.28 -24.14
N LEU A 304 -24.84 33.37 -24.56
CA LEU A 304 -24.01 33.55 -25.75
C LEU A 304 -24.85 33.52 -27.03
N GLU A 305 -25.82 32.61 -27.14
CA GLU A 305 -26.79 32.58 -28.24
C GLU A 305 -27.61 33.88 -28.32
N GLN A 306 -28.07 34.39 -27.17
CA GLN A 306 -28.79 35.66 -27.11
C GLN A 306 -27.91 36.83 -27.60
N LEU A 307 -26.67 36.93 -27.14
CA LEU A 307 -25.73 37.97 -27.59
C LEU A 307 -25.43 37.86 -29.09
N ILE A 308 -25.33 36.65 -29.64
CA ILE A 308 -25.15 36.43 -31.09
C ILE A 308 -26.36 36.98 -31.86
N GLN A 309 -27.59 36.69 -31.40
CA GLN A 309 -28.82 37.18 -32.02
C GLN A 309 -28.91 38.71 -31.95
N GLU A 310 -28.65 39.30 -30.79
CA GLU A 310 -28.64 40.76 -30.62
C GLU A 310 -27.59 41.42 -31.53
N ASN A 311 -26.39 40.85 -31.62
CA ASN A 311 -25.35 41.35 -32.52
C ASN A 311 -25.75 41.28 -34.00
N ALA A 312 -26.41 40.19 -34.41
CA ALA A 312 -26.94 40.03 -35.76
C ALA A 312 -28.03 41.08 -36.07
N GLN A 313 -28.93 41.35 -35.12
CA GLN A 313 -29.95 42.39 -35.25
C GLN A 313 -29.34 43.80 -35.36
N LEU A 314 -28.35 44.12 -34.52
CA LEU A 314 -27.64 45.40 -34.56
C LEU A 314 -26.90 45.59 -35.89
N LYS A 315 -26.21 44.54 -36.38
CA LYS A 315 -25.59 44.55 -37.71
C LYS A 315 -26.60 44.80 -38.82
N HIS A 316 -27.79 44.20 -38.75
CA HIS A 316 -28.83 44.43 -39.74
C HIS A 316 -29.33 45.89 -39.70
N LYS A 317 -29.61 46.43 -38.51
CA LYS A 317 -30.02 47.83 -38.33
C LYS A 317 -28.99 48.82 -38.87
N LEU A 318 -27.70 48.58 -38.60
CA LEU A 318 -26.61 49.42 -39.13
C LEU A 318 -26.55 49.42 -40.65
N ARG A 319 -26.79 48.28 -41.31
CA ARG A 319 -26.85 48.20 -42.77
C ARG A 319 -28.06 48.91 -43.38
N MET A 320 -29.15 49.08 -42.63
CA MET A 320 -30.35 49.79 -43.10
C MET A 320 -30.22 51.32 -42.94
N LEU A 321 -29.31 51.78 -42.09
CA LEU A 321 -29.04 53.21 -41.85
C LEU A 321 -27.88 53.77 -42.67
N ALA A 322 -27.11 52.91 -43.34
CA ALA A 322 -26.02 53.26 -44.25
C ALA A 322 -26.49 53.18 -45.70
#